data_AF-A0A2K5IIB6-F1
#
_entry.id   AF-A0A2K5IIB6-F1
#
_cell.length_a   1.000
_cell.length_b   1.000
_cell.length_c   1.000
_cell.angle_alpha   90.00
_cell.angle_beta   90.00
_cell.angle_gamma   90.00
#
_symmetry.space_group_name_H-M   'P 1'
#
loop_
_entity.id
_entity.type
_entity.pdbx_description
1 polymer ?
#
loop_
_entity_poly.entity_id
_entity_poly.type
_entity_poly.pdbx_seq_one_letter_code
_entity_poly.pdbx_strand_id
1 'polypeptide(L)' 'MTTASTSQVRQNYHQDSKAAINRQINLELYTSYVYLSIPSYWGWG' A
#
# COMPACT_ATOMS: atom_id res chain seq x y z
N MET A 1 0.41 -28.28 -4.05
CA MET A 1 0.87 -26.88 -3.93
C MET A 1 0.46 -26.14 -5.20
N THR A 2 -0.46 -25.20 -5.10
CA THR A 2 -0.95 -24.42 -6.24
C THR A 2 -0.01 -23.23 -6.44
N THR A 3 0.86 -23.28 -7.44
CA THR A 3 1.68 -22.13 -7.80
C THR A 3 0.79 -21.10 -8.48
N ALA A 4 0.68 -19.90 -7.90
CA ALA A 4 -0.02 -18.80 -8.54
C ALA A 4 0.70 -18.45 -9.85
N SER A 5 -0.03 -18.45 -10.97
CA SER A 5 0.53 -18.14 -12.28
C SER A 5 1.10 -16.72 -12.29
N THR A 6 2.33 -16.57 -12.81
CA THR A 6 2.99 -15.26 -12.87
C THR A 6 2.38 -14.40 -13.96
N SER A 7 2.17 -13.11 -13.68
CA SER A 7 1.63 -12.16 -14.66
C SER A 7 2.49 -12.10 -15.92
N GLN A 8 1.85 -12.10 -17.10
CA GLN A 8 2.51 -12.08 -18.41
C GLN A 8 3.35 -10.82 -18.64
N VAL A 9 3.01 -9.71 -17.97
CA VAL A 9 3.72 -8.42 -18.09
C VAL A 9 4.86 -8.27 -17.07
N ARG A 10 5.11 -9.27 -16.22
CA ARG A 10 6.10 -9.19 -15.15
C ARG A 10 7.53 -9.30 -15.71
N GLN A 11 8.19 -8.16 -15.90
CA GLN A 11 9.59 -8.08 -16.33
C GLN A 11 10.46 -7.47 -15.21
N ASN A 12 11.53 -8.17 -14.81
CA ASN A 12 12.47 -7.73 -13.77
C ASN A 12 11.82 -7.27 -12.44
N TYR A 13 10.69 -7.87 -12.05
CA TYR A 13 9.94 -7.48 -10.86
C TYR A 13 10.13 -8.49 -9.72
N HIS A 14 11.04 -8.20 -8.79
CA HIS A 14 11.35 -9.08 -7.68
C HIS A 14 10.22 -9.13 -6.64
N GLN A 15 10.10 -10.28 -5.97
CA GLN A 15 9.06 -10.49 -4.95
C GLN A 15 9.23 -9.52 -3.78
N ASP A 16 10.47 -9.18 -3.41
CA ASP A 16 10.77 -8.22 -2.35
C ASP A 16 10.33 -6.81 -2.73
N SER A 17 10.52 -6.40 -3.99
CA SER A 17 10.01 -5.14 -4.51
C SER A 17 8.48 -5.10 -4.45
N LYS A 18 7.81 -6.21 -4.77
CA LYS A 18 6.35 -6.33 -4.63
C LYS A 18 5.89 -6.16 -3.19
N ALA A 19 6.57 -6.82 -2.25
CA ALA A 19 6.26 -6.71 -0.83
C ALA A 19 6.50 -5.29 -0.30
N ALA A 20 7.60 -4.64 -0.71
CA ALA A 20 7.92 -3.26 -0.33
C ALA A 20 6.87 -2.27 -0.86
N ILE A 21 6.46 -2.39 -2.13
CA ILE A 21 5.41 -1.54 -2.72
C ILE A 21 4.08 -1.72 -1.98
N ASN A 22 3.68 -2.95 -1.68
CA ASN A 22 2.46 -3.19 -0.91
C ASN A 22 2.50 -2.56 0.49
N ARG A 23 3.67 -2.61 1.15
CA ARG A 23 3.87 -1.93 2.45
C ARG A 23 3.77 -0.42 2.32
N GLN A 24 4.38 0.15 1.28
CA GLN A 24 4.35 1.59 1.02
C GLN A 24 2.92 2.09 0.76
N ILE A 25 2.16 1.39 -0.08
CA ILE A 25 0.75 1.72 -0.36
C ILE A 25 -0.07 1.72 0.94
N ASN A 26 0.10 0.71 1.79
CA ASN A 26 -0.60 0.65 3.08
C ASN A 26 -0.20 1.79 4.01
N LEU A 27 1.08 2.16 4.03
CA LEU A 27 1.58 3.27 4.85
C LEU A 27 1.02 4.62 4.37
N GLU A 28 0.96 4.84 3.07
CA GLU A 28 0.37 6.04 2.47
C GLU A 28 -1.13 6.14 2.76
N LEU A 29 -1.87 5.04 2.59
CA LEU A 29 -3.29 5.00 2.95
C LEU A 29 -3.53 5.30 4.43
N TYR A 30 -2.71 4.71 5.31
CA TYR A 30 -2.78 5.00 6.74
C TYR A 30 -2.48 6.49 7.02
N THR A 31 -1.45 7.03 6.39
CA THR A 31 -1.08 8.44 6.53
C THR A 31 -2.21 9.35 6.06
N SER A 32 -2.82 9.07 4.91
CA SER A 32 -4.00 9.80 4.41
C SER A 32 -5.17 9.73 5.38
N TYR A 33 -5.45 8.55 5.95
CA TYR A 33 -6.51 8.38 6.94
C TYR A 33 -6.24 9.20 8.20
N VAL A 34 -5.01 9.17 8.71
CA VAL A 34 -4.62 9.99 9.86
C VAL A 34 -4.85 11.46 9.56
N TYR A 35 -4.31 11.98 8.45
CA TYR A 35 -4.49 13.39 8.06
C TYR A 35 -5.96 13.78 7.86
N LEU A 36 -6.80 12.88 7.33
CA LEU A 36 -8.23 13.12 7.22
C LEU A 36 -8.91 13.18 8.60
N SER A 37 -8.43 12.42 9.58
CA SER A 37 -8.97 12.39 10.94
C SER A 37 -8.49 13.55 11.83
N ILE A 38 -7.40 14.24 11.45
CA ILE A 38 -6.83 15.39 12.17
C ILE A 38 -7.88 16.49 12.38
N PRO A 39 -8.58 17.02 11.35
CA PRO A 39 -9.62 18.03 11.54
C PRO A 39 -10.73 17.59 12.49
N SER A 40 -11.16 16.32 12.42
CA SER A 40 -12.21 15.78 13.29
C SER A 40 -11.78 15.70 14.76
N TYR A 41 -10.52 15.36 15.02
CA TYR A 41 -9.98 15.31 16.38
C TYR A 41 -9.74 16.71 16.96
N TRP A 42 -9.19 17.63 16.16
CA TRP A 42 -8.90 19.00 16.59
C TRP A 42 -10.10 19.94 16.54
N GLY A 43 -11.28 19.46 16.10
CA GLY A 43 -12.50 20.26 16.03
C GLY A 43 -12.41 21.40 15.00
N TRP A 44 -11.68 21.19 13.90
CA TRP A 44 -11.61 22.14 12.79
C TRP A 44 -12.84 22.01 11.88
N GLY A 45 -14.03 21.98 12.49
CA GLY A 45 -15.35 21.96 11.87
C GLY A 45 -16.28 22.91 12.60
#